data_AF-A0A2S6G3P3-F1
#
_entry.id   AF-A0A2S6G3P3-F1
#
_cell.length_a   1.000
_cell.length_b   1.000
_cell.length_c   1.000
_cell.angle_alpha   90.00
_cell.angle_beta   90.00
_cell.angle_gamma   90.00
#
_symmetry.space_group_name_H-M   'P 1'
#
loop_
_entity.id
_entity.type
_entity.pdbx_description
1 polymer ?
#
loop_
_entity_poly.entity_id
_entity_poly.type
_entity_poly.pdbx_seq_one_letter_code
_entity_poly.pdbx_strand_id
1 'polypeptide(L)'
;MKITIQKREPDKNGHRALRLVYYHGSKTGQNGSRAQKRSYEPLNLFLYDKPRLPAEREHNKTVNQKAEAIRAKRLLEIESSRHGLDDRTKLSASFFDYFDQLTDEKASGSKSNHSIWISTRHHLHRFHGLSELTFEQVDKRFLEGFRHYLQHEATTKSGTKLAKNTTSSYFNKVRAALNQAYRDGIVRDNPVQQVKSIKPENTKRTYLTLEEVRALTKAECRYEVLRRAFLFSCTTGLRWSDIHKLVWGEIEEFADGHYRIIFRQKKLVNAGNSLQYLDLPDSAVRLLNLENRGKPGDRVFKGLKYDSYTNVALAQWVMRAGITKSVTFHAGRHTFAVNQLARGVDIYSLSRLLGHSELRTTEIYADILETRRTEAMRSFPDIFEETLDEVGECAA
;
A
#
# COMPACT_ATOMS: atom_id res chain seq x y z
N MET A 1 3.89 27.13 33.39
CA MET A 1 4.75 25.97 33.65
C MET A 1 6.10 26.50 34.12
N LYS A 2 6.67 25.99 35.22
CA LYS A 2 7.95 26.53 35.77
C LYS A 2 9.12 25.70 35.24
N ILE A 3 10.20 26.36 34.82
CA ILE A 3 11.48 25.72 34.45
C ILE A 3 12.56 26.22 35.40
N THR A 4 13.38 25.34 35.96
CA THR A 4 14.55 25.72 36.76
C THR A 4 15.80 24.95 36.32
N ILE A 5 16.97 25.54 36.52
CA ILE A 5 18.25 24.85 36.34
C ILE A 5 18.57 24.11 37.64
N GLN A 6 18.81 22.81 37.54
CA GLN A 6 19.26 21.99 38.67
C GLN A 6 20.72 21.58 38.46
N LYS A 7 21.52 21.79 39.50
CA LYS A 7 22.89 21.30 39.60
C LYS A 7 22.85 19.91 40.21
N ARG A 8 23.42 18.91 39.55
CA ARG A 8 23.56 17.56 40.11
C ARG A 8 24.66 17.54 41.19
N GLU A 9 24.66 16.47 41.97
CA GLU A 9 25.77 16.15 42.86
C GLU A 9 27.08 16.05 42.07
N PRO A 10 28.20 16.44 42.68
CA PRO A 10 29.49 16.41 42.01
C PRO A 10 29.90 14.97 41.67
N ASP A 11 30.48 14.79 40.50
CA ASP A 11 31.11 13.54 40.11
C ASP A 11 32.48 13.35 40.80
N LYS A 12 33.15 12.22 40.53
CA LYS A 12 34.48 11.90 41.08
C LYS A 12 35.56 12.94 40.71
N ASN A 13 35.32 13.75 39.68
CA ASN A 13 36.23 14.79 39.20
C ASN A 13 35.85 16.18 39.75
N GLY A 14 34.86 16.29 40.63
CA GLY A 14 34.41 17.56 41.20
C GLY A 14 33.57 18.40 40.25
N HIS A 15 33.00 17.81 39.20
CA HIS A 15 32.11 18.48 38.25
C HIS A 15 30.63 18.27 38.60
N ARG A 16 29.87 19.36 38.61
CA ARG A 16 28.40 19.33 38.73
C ARG A 16 27.77 19.47 37.36
N ALA A 17 27.14 18.40 36.88
CA ALA A 17 26.36 18.45 35.64
C ALA A 17 25.08 19.30 35.82
N LEU A 18 24.70 20.03 34.76
CA LEU A 18 23.50 20.85 34.72
C LEU A 18 22.37 20.16 33.95
N ARG A 19 21.14 20.31 34.45
CA ARG A 19 19.91 19.90 33.76
C ARG A 19 18.79 20.91 33.98
N LEU A 20 17.85 20.99 33.05
CA LEU A 20 16.59 21.69 33.26
C LEU A 20 15.56 20.77 33.94
N VAL A 21 14.78 21.34 34.85
CA VAL A 21 13.67 20.68 35.53
C VAL A 21 12.37 21.38 35.15
N TYR A 22 11.46 20.63 34.56
CA TYR A 22 10.16 21.08 34.11
C TYR A 22 9.08 20.68 35.13
N TYR A 23 8.35 21.66 35.67
CA TYR A 23 7.32 21.42 36.68
C TYR A 23 5.92 21.44 36.05
N HIS A 24 5.27 20.27 36.00
CA HIS A 24 3.98 20.04 35.34
C HIS A 24 2.79 20.02 36.33
N GLY A 25 2.96 20.52 37.55
CA GLY A 25 1.94 20.47 38.62
C GLY A 25 2.09 19.24 39.54
N SER A 26 1.03 18.89 40.27
CA SER A 26 0.98 17.76 41.20
C SER A 26 -0.16 16.81 40.87
N LYS A 27 0.04 15.51 41.12
CA LYS A 27 -1.01 14.48 41.06
C LYS A 27 -1.27 13.99 42.48
N THR A 28 -2.54 13.98 42.89
CA THR A 28 -2.96 13.39 44.17
C THR A 28 -3.25 11.92 43.93
N GLY A 29 -2.54 11.03 44.63
CA GLY A 29 -2.82 9.59 44.64
C GLY A 29 -4.08 9.26 45.45
N GLN A 30 -4.62 8.05 45.29
CA GLN A 30 -5.81 7.60 46.02
C GLN A 30 -5.63 7.59 47.56
N ASN A 31 -4.39 7.64 48.06
CA ASN A 31 -4.07 7.71 49.50
C ASN A 31 -3.81 9.15 50.01
N GLY A 32 -4.20 10.19 49.25
CA GLY A 32 -4.00 11.59 49.65
C GLY A 32 -2.57 12.14 49.48
N SER A 33 -1.61 11.33 49.04
CA SER A 33 -0.24 11.76 48.78
C SER A 33 -0.14 12.58 47.48
N ARG A 34 0.43 13.79 47.57
CA ARG A 34 0.69 14.67 46.42
C ARG A 34 2.09 14.43 45.87
N ALA A 35 2.20 13.81 44.69
CA ALA A 35 3.46 13.68 43.96
C ALA A 35 3.58 14.78 42.89
N GLN A 36 4.70 15.51 42.87
CA GLN A 36 4.95 16.51 41.84
C GLN A 36 5.43 15.87 40.54
N LYS A 37 4.75 16.19 39.42
CA LYS A 37 5.12 15.70 38.09
C LYS A 37 6.26 16.55 37.53
N ARG A 38 7.43 15.94 37.34
CA ARG A 38 8.65 16.61 36.85
C ARG A 38 9.25 15.84 35.67
N SER A 39 9.75 16.56 34.67
CA SER A 39 10.61 16.00 33.60
C SER A 39 11.96 16.70 33.58
N TYR A 40 12.97 16.07 32.98
CA TYR A 40 14.37 16.49 33.04
C TYR A 40 15.00 16.52 31.64
N GLU A 41 15.75 17.58 31.32
CA GLU A 41 16.55 17.70 30.09
C GLU A 41 18.02 17.95 30.47
N PRO A 42 18.95 17.03 30.15
CA PRO A 42 20.37 17.25 30.41
C PRO A 42 20.92 18.33 29.48
N LEU A 43 21.73 19.25 30.00
CA LEU A 43 22.31 20.34 29.19
C LEU A 43 23.69 20.01 28.62
N ASN A 44 24.29 18.87 28.97
CA ASN A 44 25.69 18.53 28.66
C ASN A 44 26.69 19.64 29.03
N LEU A 45 26.36 20.41 30.07
CA LEU A 45 27.19 21.45 30.66
C LEU A 45 27.58 21.06 32.08
N PHE A 46 28.76 21.48 32.52
CA PHE A 46 29.25 21.22 33.87
C PHE A 46 29.86 22.46 34.53
N LEU A 47 29.74 22.52 35.86
CA LEU A 47 30.39 23.50 36.71
C LEU A 47 31.42 22.82 37.60
N TYR A 48 32.54 23.48 37.87
CA TYR A 48 33.45 23.08 38.94
C TYR A 48 32.78 23.32 40.30
N ASP A 49 32.77 22.32 41.18
CA ASP A 49 32.18 22.39 42.52
C ASP A 49 32.89 23.42 43.41
N LYS A 50 34.23 23.44 43.35
CA LYS A 50 35.10 24.33 44.14
C LYS A 50 36.16 24.98 43.24
N PRO A 51 35.81 26.01 42.45
CA PRO A 51 36.73 26.64 41.51
C PRO A 51 37.83 27.42 42.26
N ARG A 52 39.07 26.96 42.18
CA ARG A 52 40.24 27.56 42.83
C ARG A 52 41.00 28.47 41.88
N LEU A 53 41.05 28.12 40.59
CA LEU A 53 41.78 28.87 39.57
C LEU A 53 40.91 29.99 38.96
N PRO A 54 41.50 31.11 38.52
CA PRO A 54 40.77 32.16 37.79
C PRO A 54 40.04 31.63 36.54
N ALA A 55 40.65 30.70 35.80
CA ALA A 55 40.05 30.08 34.61
C ALA A 55 38.80 29.25 34.94
N GLU A 56 38.77 28.54 36.08
CA GLU A 56 37.61 27.75 36.51
C GLU A 56 36.44 28.65 36.93
N ARG A 57 36.74 29.81 37.52
CA ARG A 57 35.73 30.83 37.87
C ARG A 57 35.11 31.45 36.62
N GLU A 58 35.93 31.79 35.63
CA GLU A 58 35.45 32.30 34.35
C GLU A 58 34.64 31.26 33.58
N HIS A 59 35.09 30.00 33.53
CA HIS A 59 34.33 28.88 32.96
C HIS A 59 32.96 28.74 33.62
N ASN A 60 32.91 28.72 34.96
CA ASN A 60 31.64 28.65 35.69
C ASN A 60 30.72 29.83 35.37
N LYS A 61 31.27 31.04 35.20
CA LYS A 61 30.51 32.24 34.80
C LYS A 61 29.91 32.08 33.39
N THR A 62 30.73 31.70 32.41
CA THR A 62 30.27 31.47 31.03
C THR A 62 29.25 30.33 30.94
N VAL A 63 29.47 29.23 31.67
CA VAL A 63 28.54 28.10 31.68
C VAL A 63 27.20 28.47 32.33
N ASN A 64 27.20 29.23 33.42
CA ASN A 64 25.95 29.72 34.02
C ASN A 64 25.19 30.65 33.06
N GLN A 65 25.89 31.55 32.35
CA GLN A 65 25.28 32.40 31.32
C GLN A 65 24.66 31.58 30.19
N LYS A 66 25.37 30.54 29.71
CA LYS A 66 24.85 29.62 28.69
C LYS A 66 23.62 28.86 29.19
N ALA A 67 23.65 28.35 30.42
CA ALA A 67 22.52 27.63 31.01
C ALA A 67 21.29 28.54 31.19
N GLU A 68 21.49 29.79 31.60
CA GLU A 68 20.44 30.81 31.69
C GLU A 68 19.86 31.16 30.31
N ALA A 69 20.70 31.33 29.29
CA ALA A 69 20.24 31.57 27.92
C ALA A 69 19.40 30.41 27.38
N ILE A 70 19.80 29.16 27.63
CA ILE A 70 19.01 27.97 27.25
C ILE A 70 17.67 27.95 28.01
N ARG A 71 17.67 28.24 29.32
CA ARG A 71 16.43 28.33 30.12
C ARG A 71 15.50 29.41 29.59
N ALA A 72 16.02 30.60 29.29
CA ALA A 72 15.25 31.72 28.75
C ALA A 72 14.66 31.38 27.37
N LYS A 73 15.43 30.74 26.49
CA LYS A 73 14.94 30.22 25.21
C LYS A 73 13.78 29.24 25.39
N ARG A 74 13.90 28.27 26.30
CA ARG A 74 12.83 27.31 26.61
C ARG A 74 11.57 27.97 27.21
N LEU A 75 11.73 29.01 28.01
CA LEU A 75 10.60 29.79 28.53
C LEU A 75 9.86 30.52 27.42
N LEU A 76 10.60 31.17 26.51
CA LEU A 76 10.04 31.83 25.33
C LEU A 76 9.35 30.82 24.39
N GLU A 77 9.89 29.62 24.22
CA GLU A 77 9.27 28.53 23.45
C GLU A 77 7.92 28.09 24.06
N ILE A 78 7.83 27.94 25.39
CA ILE A 78 6.56 27.59 26.07
C ILE A 78 5.53 28.71 25.96
N GLU A 79 5.97 29.97 26.10
CA GLU A 79 5.11 31.14 26.00
C GLU A 79 4.59 31.31 24.55
N SER A 80 5.46 31.09 23.57
CA SER A 80 5.11 31.05 22.14
C SER A 80 4.10 29.94 21.81
N SER A 81 4.27 28.72 22.36
CA SER A 81 3.28 27.63 22.22
C SER A 81 1.92 27.95 22.88
N ARG A 82 1.88 28.80 23.91
CA ARG A 82 0.61 29.27 24.53
C ARG A 82 -0.13 30.29 23.67
N HIS A 83 0.57 31.01 22.81
CA HIS A 83 0.03 32.04 21.92
C HIS A 83 -0.11 31.59 20.45
N GLY A 84 0.02 30.29 20.15
CA GLY A 84 -0.16 29.75 18.79
C GLY A 84 1.01 30.01 17.84
N LEU A 85 2.18 30.40 18.35
CA LEU A 85 3.43 30.54 17.60
C LEU A 85 4.20 29.20 17.63
N ASP A 86 3.59 28.15 17.07
CA ASP A 86 3.92 26.74 17.33
C ASP A 86 4.77 26.08 16.22
N ASP A 87 5.69 26.83 15.61
CA ASP A 87 6.27 26.43 14.31
C ASP A 87 7.62 25.72 14.39
N ARG A 88 8.54 26.19 15.25
CA ARG A 88 9.90 25.61 15.31
C ARG A 88 9.94 24.30 16.11
N THR A 89 9.06 24.15 17.10
CA THR A 89 8.92 22.93 17.92
C THR A 89 8.36 21.75 17.13
N LYS A 90 7.38 21.98 16.23
CA LYS A 90 6.83 20.93 15.35
C LYS A 90 7.78 20.51 14.23
N LEU A 91 8.57 21.44 13.69
CA LEU A 91 9.59 21.15 12.69
C LEU A 91 10.81 20.40 13.26
N SER A 92 11.11 20.59 14.55
CA SER A 92 12.12 19.80 15.28
C SER A 92 11.64 18.41 15.70
N ALA A 93 10.36 18.07 15.47
CA ALA A 93 9.85 16.74 15.73
C ALA A 93 10.52 15.71 14.80
N SER A 94 10.70 14.50 15.31
CA SER A 94 11.28 13.40 14.55
C SER A 94 10.30 12.93 13.47
N PHE A 95 10.70 13.04 12.21
CA PHE A 95 9.99 12.46 11.07
C PHE A 95 9.99 10.93 11.15
N PHE A 96 11.04 10.32 11.70
CA PHE A 96 11.06 8.86 11.90
C PHE A 96 9.97 8.40 12.86
N ASP A 97 9.86 9.01 14.03
CA ASP A 97 8.81 8.67 14.99
C ASP A 97 7.42 8.82 14.38
N TYR A 98 7.19 9.89 13.63
CA TYR A 98 5.92 10.13 12.94
C TYR A 98 5.66 9.08 11.84
N PHE A 99 6.67 8.73 11.05
CA PHE A 99 6.56 7.69 10.02
C PHE A 99 6.29 6.30 10.63
N ASP A 100 6.89 6.02 11.78
CA ASP A 100 6.72 4.78 12.54
C ASP A 100 5.30 4.68 13.11
N GLN A 101 4.81 5.74 13.73
CA GLN A 101 3.43 5.82 14.19
C GLN A 101 2.44 5.57 13.04
N LEU A 102 2.62 6.24 11.90
CA LEU A 102 1.78 6.03 10.73
C LEU A 102 1.85 4.59 10.20
N THR A 103 3.03 3.98 10.24
CA THR A 103 3.25 2.59 9.82
C THR A 103 2.46 1.63 10.71
N ASP A 104 2.51 1.83 12.03
CA ASP A 104 1.83 1.01 13.03
C ASP A 104 0.31 1.17 12.95
N GLU A 105 -0.20 2.38 12.73
CA GLU A 105 -1.63 2.61 12.48
C GLU A 105 -2.13 1.81 11.25
N LYS A 106 -1.27 1.64 10.22
CA LYS A 106 -1.63 0.87 9.03
C LYS A 106 -1.65 -0.64 9.25
N ALA A 107 -1.17 -1.14 10.40
CA ALA A 107 -1.24 -2.56 10.75
C ALA A 107 -2.68 -3.08 10.85
N SER A 108 -3.61 -2.20 11.26
CA SER A 108 -5.05 -2.50 11.31
C SER A 108 -5.69 -2.71 9.93
N GLY A 109 -5.03 -2.27 8.86
CA GLY A 109 -5.52 -2.33 7.49
C GLY A 109 -5.07 -3.57 6.71
N SER A 110 -4.86 -3.39 5.40
CA SER A 110 -4.36 -4.48 4.54
C SER A 110 -2.91 -4.85 4.90
N LYS A 111 -2.68 -6.13 5.21
CA LYS A 111 -1.33 -6.69 5.47
C LYS A 111 -0.33 -6.35 4.36
N SER A 112 -0.77 -6.41 3.10
CA SER A 112 0.08 -6.06 1.95
C SER A 112 0.42 -4.59 1.88
N ASN A 113 -0.46 -3.70 2.35
CA ASN A 113 -0.15 -2.27 2.39
C ASN A 113 0.82 -1.97 3.54
N HIS A 114 0.60 -2.57 4.70
CA HIS A 114 1.47 -2.40 5.87
C HIS A 114 2.90 -2.89 5.61
N SER A 115 3.09 -4.01 4.89
CA SER A 115 4.43 -4.50 4.54
C SER A 115 5.23 -3.53 3.64
N ILE A 116 4.54 -2.75 2.79
CA ILE A 116 5.17 -1.70 1.98
C ILE A 116 5.63 -0.54 2.87
N TRP A 117 4.85 -0.15 3.88
CA TRP A 117 5.24 0.85 4.87
C TRP A 117 6.49 0.42 5.65
N ILE A 118 6.50 -0.81 6.17
CA ILE A 118 7.66 -1.38 6.87
C ILE A 118 8.90 -1.40 5.96
N SER A 119 8.76 -1.85 4.72
CA SER A 119 9.89 -1.90 3.78
C SER A 119 10.41 -0.49 3.49
N THR A 120 9.51 0.49 3.34
CA THR A 120 9.87 1.90 3.13
C THR A 120 10.64 2.44 4.34
N ARG A 121 10.16 2.17 5.57
CA ARG A 121 10.84 2.54 6.82
C ARG A 121 12.29 2.04 6.85
N HIS A 122 12.51 0.76 6.55
CA HIS A 122 13.86 0.20 6.51
C HIS A 122 14.76 0.88 5.47
N HIS A 123 14.25 1.15 4.27
CA HIS A 123 15.00 1.87 3.24
C HIS A 123 15.30 3.31 3.64
N LEU A 124 14.39 3.98 4.33
CA LEU A 124 14.55 5.35 4.80
C LEU A 124 15.63 5.46 5.88
N HIS A 125 15.61 4.58 6.90
CA HIS A 125 16.68 4.52 7.89
C HIS A 125 18.05 4.17 7.27
N ARG A 126 18.08 3.22 6.33
CA ARG A 126 19.32 2.86 5.63
C ARG A 126 19.89 4.01 4.80
N PHE A 127 19.03 4.79 4.14
CA PHE A 127 19.45 5.94 3.34
C PHE A 127 20.01 7.07 4.20
N HIS A 128 19.32 7.42 5.28
CA HIS A 128 19.73 8.52 6.15
C HIS A 128 20.96 8.18 7.02
N GLY A 129 21.08 6.92 7.45
CA GLY A 129 22.23 6.41 8.20
C GLY A 129 22.33 6.87 9.66
N LEU A 130 21.53 7.86 10.09
CA LEU A 130 21.45 8.33 11.48
C LEU A 130 20.17 7.83 12.16
N SER A 131 20.17 7.83 13.50
CA SER A 131 19.03 7.39 14.31
C SER A 131 17.85 8.37 14.29
N GLU A 132 18.11 9.65 14.04
CA GLU A 132 17.11 10.73 14.07
C GLU A 132 17.07 11.46 12.74
N LEU A 133 15.87 11.76 12.27
CA LEU A 133 15.59 12.56 11.09
C LEU A 133 14.45 13.50 11.44
N THR A 134 14.67 14.81 11.44
CA THR A 134 13.62 15.79 11.76
C THR A 134 12.87 16.24 10.51
N PHE A 135 11.67 16.82 10.67
CA PHE A 135 10.93 17.37 9.54
C PHE A 135 11.68 18.49 8.80
N GLU A 136 12.49 19.29 9.52
CA GLU A 136 13.33 20.34 8.91
C GLU A 136 14.40 19.78 7.96
N GLN A 137 14.91 18.57 8.24
CA GLN A 137 15.91 17.90 7.41
C GLN A 137 15.31 17.24 6.17
N VAL A 138 14.00 16.95 6.17
CA VAL A 138 13.30 16.36 5.04
C VAL A 138 12.93 17.47 4.07
N ASP A 139 13.91 18.04 3.38
CA ASP A 139 13.73 19.09 2.39
C ASP A 139 13.63 18.52 0.95
N LYS A 140 13.61 19.41 -0.05
CA LYS A 140 13.63 19.02 -1.47
C LYS A 140 14.86 18.14 -1.80
N ARG A 141 16.04 18.50 -1.30
CA ARG A 141 17.30 17.80 -1.61
C ARG A 141 17.29 16.40 -1.01
N PHE A 142 16.80 16.25 0.22
CA PHE A 142 16.62 14.95 0.87
C PHE A 142 15.68 14.06 0.05
N LEU A 143 14.54 14.59 -0.39
CA LEU A 143 13.57 13.83 -1.18
C LEU A 143 14.13 13.41 -2.56
N GLU A 144 14.87 14.29 -3.23
CA GLU A 144 15.53 13.96 -4.50
C GLU A 144 16.64 12.91 -4.30
N GLY A 145 17.42 13.02 -3.22
CA GLY A 145 18.44 12.04 -2.83
C GLY A 145 17.82 10.67 -2.51
N PHE A 146 16.76 10.63 -1.70
CA PHE A 146 16.07 9.39 -1.37
C PHE A 146 15.45 8.75 -2.61
N ARG A 147 14.89 9.56 -3.52
CA ARG A 147 14.41 9.11 -4.83
C ARG A 147 15.53 8.48 -5.65
N HIS A 148 16.71 9.11 -5.71
CA HIS A 148 17.87 8.57 -6.40
C HIS A 148 18.33 7.24 -5.81
N TYR A 149 18.49 7.17 -4.49
CA TYR A 149 18.85 5.95 -3.77
C TYR A 149 17.90 4.80 -4.09
N LEU A 150 16.58 5.03 -4.01
CA LEU A 150 15.59 4.00 -4.32
C LEU A 150 15.75 3.47 -5.75
N GLN A 151 16.08 4.33 -6.71
CA GLN A 151 16.16 3.97 -8.14
C GLN A 151 17.48 3.29 -8.53
N HIS A 152 18.60 3.59 -7.87
CA HIS A 152 19.93 3.20 -8.35
C HIS A 152 20.71 2.31 -7.38
N GLU A 153 20.48 2.47 -6.07
CA GLU A 153 21.33 1.88 -5.01
C GLU A 153 20.58 0.87 -4.15
N ALA A 154 19.29 1.08 -3.91
CA ALA A 154 18.50 0.25 -3.03
C ALA A 154 18.34 -1.18 -3.55
N THR A 155 18.59 -2.15 -2.67
CA THR A 155 18.45 -3.57 -2.96
C THR A 155 17.41 -4.25 -2.08
N THR A 156 16.83 -5.34 -2.58
CA THR A 156 16.02 -6.25 -1.79
C THR A 156 16.86 -6.96 -0.72
N LYS A 157 16.21 -7.68 0.19
CA LYS A 157 16.88 -8.55 1.18
C LYS A 157 17.80 -9.60 0.51
N SER A 158 17.50 -9.98 -0.73
CA SER A 158 18.27 -10.94 -1.52
C SER A 158 19.38 -10.30 -2.36
N GLY A 159 19.66 -9.01 -2.18
CA GLY A 159 20.74 -8.31 -2.90
C GLY A 159 20.40 -7.88 -4.33
N THR A 160 19.17 -8.08 -4.80
CA THR A 160 18.73 -7.67 -6.14
C THR A 160 18.24 -6.22 -6.16
N LYS A 161 18.41 -5.50 -7.28
CA LYS A 161 17.89 -4.13 -7.42
C LYS A 161 16.36 -4.08 -7.29
N LEU A 162 15.84 -3.00 -6.71
CA LEU A 162 14.39 -2.79 -6.61
C LEU A 162 13.75 -2.58 -7.98
N ALA A 163 12.61 -3.23 -8.22
CA ALA A 163 11.80 -2.97 -9.40
C ALA A 163 11.21 -1.55 -9.37
N LYS A 164 11.06 -0.91 -10.53
CA LYS A 164 10.56 0.48 -10.67
C LYS A 164 9.18 0.73 -10.02
N ASN A 165 8.28 -0.26 -10.08
CA ASN A 165 6.98 -0.15 -9.42
C ASN A 165 7.11 -0.25 -7.90
N THR A 166 8.09 -0.99 -7.39
CA THR A 166 8.42 -1.06 -5.96
C THR A 166 8.99 0.26 -5.48
N THR A 167 9.94 0.84 -6.21
CA THR A 167 10.55 2.15 -5.87
C THR A 167 9.50 3.26 -5.87
N SER A 168 8.62 3.28 -6.87
CA SER A 168 7.44 4.17 -6.91
C SER A 168 6.54 3.98 -5.69
N SER A 169 6.23 2.74 -5.32
CA SER A 169 5.39 2.45 -4.16
C SER A 169 6.01 2.96 -2.87
N TYR A 170 7.32 2.76 -2.67
CA TYR A 170 8.04 3.19 -1.48
C TYR A 170 8.13 4.72 -1.40
N PHE A 171 8.51 5.37 -2.50
CA PHE A 171 8.59 6.83 -2.56
C PHE A 171 7.22 7.48 -2.25
N ASN A 172 6.14 6.90 -2.78
CA ASN A 172 4.79 7.38 -2.50
C ASN A 172 4.36 7.22 -1.03
N LYS A 173 4.94 6.29 -0.26
CA LYS A 173 4.68 6.22 1.20
C LYS A 173 5.31 7.40 1.96
N VAL A 174 6.53 7.78 1.62
CA VAL A 174 7.18 8.99 2.18
C VAL A 174 6.39 10.23 1.82
N ARG A 175 5.98 10.37 0.55
CA ARG A 175 5.10 11.47 0.13
C ARG A 175 3.78 11.49 0.88
N ALA A 176 3.17 10.33 1.11
CA ALA A 176 1.92 10.22 1.86
C ALA A 176 2.09 10.65 3.33
N ALA A 177 3.19 10.28 3.97
CA ALA A 177 3.50 10.71 5.33
C ALA A 177 3.67 12.23 5.40
N LEU A 178 4.43 12.84 4.50
CA LEU A 178 4.61 14.31 4.46
C LEU A 178 3.33 15.06 4.14
N ASN A 179 2.50 14.53 3.23
CA ASN A 179 1.17 15.08 2.97
C ASN A 179 0.26 15.01 4.19
N GLN A 180 0.34 13.94 4.99
CA GLN A 180 -0.43 13.83 6.22
C GLN A 180 0.10 14.80 7.28
N ALA A 181 1.43 14.90 7.46
CA ALA A 181 2.05 15.84 8.38
C ALA A 181 1.68 17.30 8.06
N TYR A 182 1.52 17.64 6.78
CA TYR A 182 1.03 18.94 6.35
C TYR A 182 -0.42 19.19 6.78
N ARG A 183 -1.31 18.20 6.60
CA ARG A 183 -2.71 18.29 7.06
C ARG A 183 -2.84 18.35 8.57
N ASP A 184 -1.95 17.66 9.27
CA ASP A 184 -1.90 17.64 10.74
C ASP A 184 -1.27 18.93 11.30
N GLY A 185 -0.82 19.86 10.44
CA GLY A 185 -0.23 21.13 10.83
C GLY A 185 1.17 21.01 11.46
N ILE A 186 1.87 19.89 11.21
CA ILE A 186 3.24 19.64 11.70
C ILE A 186 4.26 20.38 10.81
N VAL A 187 4.04 20.37 9.49
CA VAL A 187 4.85 21.11 8.51
C VAL A 187 4.00 22.18 7.84
N ARG A 188 4.56 23.39 7.68
CA ARG A 188 3.92 24.51 6.97
C ARG A 188 4.09 24.47 5.47
N ASP A 189 5.27 24.04 5.02
CA ASP A 189 5.60 23.93 3.61
C ASP A 189 5.91 22.48 3.31
N ASN A 190 5.16 21.90 2.37
CA ASN A 190 5.32 20.50 2.03
C ASN A 190 6.29 20.33 0.83
N PRO A 191 7.51 19.83 1.06
CA PRO A 191 8.54 19.71 0.02
C PRO A 191 8.16 18.72 -1.09
N VAL A 192 7.15 17.87 -0.84
CA VAL A 192 6.58 16.93 -1.82
C VAL A 192 6.06 17.63 -3.08
N GLN A 193 5.62 18.89 -2.97
CA GLN A 193 5.14 19.69 -4.10
C GLN A 193 6.27 20.06 -5.07
N GLN A 194 7.51 20.13 -4.59
CA GLN A 194 8.68 20.55 -5.36
C GLN A 194 9.41 19.37 -6.04
N VAL A 195 9.03 18.13 -5.71
CA VAL A 195 9.70 16.91 -6.20
C VAL A 195 8.72 16.07 -7.00
N LYS A 196 9.13 15.66 -8.21
CA LYS A 196 8.33 14.77 -9.07
C LYS A 196 8.23 13.37 -8.45
N SER A 197 7.04 12.77 -8.51
CA SER A 197 6.88 11.35 -8.14
C SER A 197 7.60 10.43 -9.13
N ILE A 198 7.92 9.22 -8.69
CA ILE A 198 8.41 8.16 -9.57
C ILE A 198 7.20 7.59 -10.31
N LYS A 199 7.14 7.82 -11.62
CA LYS A 199 6.07 7.28 -12.45
C LYS A 199 6.17 5.74 -12.47
N PRO A 200 5.13 5.03 -12.03
CA PRO A 200 5.09 3.58 -12.20
C PRO A 200 5.09 3.25 -13.69
N GLU A 201 5.57 2.08 -14.01
CA GLU A 201 5.56 1.54 -15.36
C GLU A 201 4.43 0.52 -15.51
N ASN A 202 3.72 0.59 -16.63
CA ASN A 202 2.71 -0.38 -16.97
C ASN A 202 3.41 -1.69 -17.33
N THR A 203 3.33 -2.68 -16.44
CA THR A 203 3.82 -4.02 -16.73
C THR A 203 2.78 -4.77 -17.56
N LYS A 204 3.23 -5.38 -18.67
CA LYS A 204 2.40 -6.30 -19.45
C LYS A 204 1.90 -7.41 -18.53
N ARG A 205 0.57 -7.53 -18.42
CA ARG A 205 -0.07 -8.54 -17.58
C ARG A 205 -0.08 -9.85 -18.34
N THR A 206 0.39 -10.92 -17.69
CA THR A 206 0.28 -12.26 -18.26
C THR A 206 -1.20 -12.67 -18.30
N TYR A 207 -1.64 -13.11 -19.47
CA TYR A 207 -2.93 -13.77 -19.67
C TYR A 207 -2.74 -15.00 -20.57
N LEU A 208 -3.73 -15.88 -20.55
CA LEU A 208 -3.78 -17.10 -21.36
C LEU A 208 -4.73 -16.92 -22.53
N THR A 209 -4.38 -17.49 -23.67
CA THR A 209 -5.28 -17.65 -24.82
C THR A 209 -6.30 -18.75 -24.51
N LEU A 210 -7.38 -18.81 -25.30
CA LEU A 210 -8.38 -19.86 -25.14
C LEU A 210 -7.79 -21.26 -25.37
N GLU A 211 -6.83 -21.38 -26.29
CA GLU A 211 -6.11 -22.62 -26.56
C GLU A 211 -5.26 -23.07 -25.37
N GLU A 212 -4.52 -22.15 -24.73
CA GLU A 212 -3.75 -22.44 -23.52
C GLU A 212 -4.67 -22.82 -22.35
N VAL A 213 -5.82 -22.16 -22.19
CA VAL A 213 -6.82 -22.57 -21.20
C VAL A 213 -7.35 -23.97 -21.48
N ARG A 214 -7.63 -24.31 -22.75
CA ARG A 214 -8.03 -25.67 -23.16
C ARG A 214 -6.92 -26.68 -22.87
N ALA A 215 -5.66 -26.35 -23.14
CA ALA A 215 -4.52 -27.20 -22.80
C ALA A 215 -4.45 -27.50 -21.29
N LEU A 216 -4.68 -26.49 -20.45
CA LEU A 216 -4.77 -26.67 -18.99
C LEU A 216 -5.88 -27.64 -18.56
N THR A 217 -7.03 -27.63 -19.24
CA THR A 217 -8.12 -28.59 -18.93
C THR A 217 -7.74 -30.05 -19.23
N LYS A 218 -6.81 -30.27 -20.15
CA LYS A 218 -6.32 -31.62 -20.52
C LYS A 218 -5.14 -32.06 -19.66
N ALA A 219 -4.32 -31.11 -19.20
CA ALA A 219 -3.13 -31.41 -18.40
C ALA A 219 -3.47 -31.83 -16.96
N GLU A 220 -2.67 -32.77 -16.44
CA GLU A 220 -2.82 -33.25 -15.06
C GLU A 220 -2.45 -32.17 -14.03
N CYS A 221 -3.38 -31.87 -13.12
CA CYS A 221 -3.16 -30.98 -12.00
C CYS A 221 -3.11 -31.78 -10.70
N ARG A 222 -2.04 -31.61 -9.92
CA ARG A 222 -1.85 -32.29 -8.65
C ARG A 222 -3.00 -32.06 -7.67
N TYR A 223 -3.61 -30.88 -7.68
CA TYR A 223 -4.67 -30.49 -6.77
C TYR A 223 -5.92 -30.10 -7.55
N GLU A 224 -6.94 -30.95 -7.51
CA GLU A 224 -8.14 -30.71 -8.31
C GLU A 224 -8.88 -29.42 -7.89
N VAL A 225 -8.89 -29.10 -6.60
CA VAL A 225 -9.46 -27.82 -6.13
C VAL A 225 -8.75 -26.60 -6.72
N LEU A 226 -7.43 -26.66 -6.91
CA LEU A 226 -6.65 -25.58 -7.53
C LEU A 226 -7.00 -25.47 -9.02
N ARG A 227 -7.08 -26.60 -9.73
CA ARG A 227 -7.52 -26.66 -11.13
C ARG A 227 -8.89 -26.03 -11.29
N ARG A 228 -9.88 -26.47 -10.51
CA ARG A 228 -11.24 -25.90 -10.55
C ARG A 228 -11.23 -24.40 -10.27
N ALA A 229 -10.56 -23.97 -9.20
CA ALA A 229 -10.52 -22.56 -8.80
C ALA A 229 -9.85 -21.66 -9.86
N PHE A 230 -8.73 -22.09 -10.44
CA PHE A 230 -8.01 -21.29 -11.44
C PHE A 230 -8.80 -21.19 -12.76
N LEU A 231 -9.36 -22.30 -13.24
CA LEU A 231 -10.22 -22.29 -14.43
C LEU A 231 -11.48 -21.47 -14.19
N PHE A 232 -12.05 -21.53 -12.97
CA PHE A 232 -13.19 -20.71 -12.59
C PHE A 232 -12.85 -19.21 -12.67
N SER A 233 -11.65 -18.80 -12.24
CA SER A 233 -11.16 -17.44 -12.44
C SER A 233 -11.03 -17.08 -13.93
N CYS A 234 -10.56 -18.01 -14.77
CA CYS A 234 -10.47 -17.80 -16.22
C CYS A 234 -11.83 -17.62 -16.91
N THR A 235 -12.91 -18.18 -16.35
CA THR A 235 -14.26 -18.12 -16.93
C THR A 235 -15.16 -17.05 -16.33
N THR A 236 -14.86 -16.57 -15.11
CA THR A 236 -15.71 -15.61 -14.38
C THR A 236 -15.01 -14.29 -14.07
N GLY A 237 -13.68 -14.23 -14.20
CA GLY A 237 -12.89 -13.06 -13.83
C GLY A 237 -12.75 -12.84 -12.33
N LEU A 238 -13.24 -13.74 -11.48
CA LEU A 238 -13.17 -13.54 -10.02
C LEU A 238 -11.74 -13.58 -9.47
N ARG A 239 -11.50 -12.77 -8.43
CA ARG A 239 -10.21 -12.74 -7.75
C ARG A 239 -10.07 -13.97 -6.87
N TRP A 240 -8.82 -14.36 -6.61
CA TRP A 240 -8.51 -15.42 -5.65
C TRP A 240 -9.25 -15.26 -4.32
N SER A 241 -9.25 -14.06 -3.74
CA SER A 241 -9.87 -13.79 -2.44
C SER A 241 -11.37 -14.05 -2.42
N ASP A 242 -12.03 -13.85 -3.56
CA ASP A 242 -13.47 -13.98 -3.71
C ASP A 242 -13.79 -15.46 -3.90
N ILE A 243 -13.08 -16.15 -4.81
CA ILE A 243 -13.18 -17.61 -5.02
C ILE A 243 -12.91 -18.39 -3.73
N HIS A 244 -11.87 -18.02 -2.98
CA HIS A 244 -11.50 -18.67 -1.72
C HIS A 244 -12.57 -18.51 -0.62
N LYS A 245 -13.36 -17.43 -0.67
CA LYS A 245 -14.41 -17.15 0.32
C LYS A 245 -15.80 -17.56 -0.16
N LEU A 246 -15.98 -17.84 -1.44
CA LEU A 246 -17.26 -18.19 -2.05
C LEU A 246 -17.87 -19.40 -1.34
N VAL A 247 -19.11 -19.22 -0.86
CA VAL A 247 -19.89 -20.27 -0.19
C VAL A 247 -21.08 -20.71 -1.02
N TRP A 248 -21.59 -21.91 -0.76
CA TRP A 248 -22.73 -22.45 -1.52
C TRP A 248 -24.02 -21.64 -1.36
N GLY A 249 -24.18 -20.91 -0.26
CA GLY A 249 -25.32 -20.00 -0.03
C GLY A 249 -25.26 -18.72 -0.85
N GLU A 250 -24.16 -18.43 -1.56
CA GLU A 250 -24.04 -17.32 -2.51
C GLU A 250 -24.32 -17.75 -3.95
N ILE A 251 -24.57 -19.05 -4.19
CA ILE A 251 -24.90 -19.60 -5.52
C ILE A 251 -26.40 -19.89 -5.58
N GLU A 252 -27.06 -19.25 -6.54
CA GLU A 252 -28.49 -19.39 -6.82
C GLU A 252 -28.70 -19.97 -8.20
N GLU A 253 -29.63 -20.91 -8.31
CA GLU A 253 -30.16 -21.39 -9.58
C GLU A 253 -31.38 -20.52 -9.92
N PHE A 254 -31.29 -19.78 -11.02
CA PHE A 254 -32.35 -18.83 -11.41
C PHE A 254 -33.22 -19.34 -12.58
N ALA A 255 -32.68 -20.29 -13.35
CA ALA A 255 -33.39 -21.07 -14.35
C ALA A 255 -32.75 -22.47 -14.40
N ASP A 256 -33.44 -23.44 -14.99
CA ASP A 256 -32.99 -24.84 -15.03
C ASP A 256 -31.57 -24.96 -15.62
N GLY A 257 -30.62 -25.44 -14.82
CA GLY A 257 -29.20 -25.56 -15.20
C GLY A 257 -28.43 -24.23 -15.27
N HIS A 258 -29.08 -23.09 -15.01
CA HIS A 258 -28.48 -21.76 -15.04
C HIS A 258 -28.27 -21.19 -13.64
N TYR A 259 -27.00 -20.95 -13.31
CA TYR A 259 -26.58 -20.51 -11.99
C TYR A 259 -25.97 -19.11 -12.04
N ARG A 260 -26.07 -18.41 -10.90
CA ARG A 260 -25.41 -17.12 -10.70
C ARG A 260 -24.84 -16.98 -9.30
N ILE A 261 -23.85 -16.10 -9.16
CA ILE A 261 -23.30 -15.70 -7.86
C ILE A 261 -23.94 -14.40 -7.40
N ILE A 262 -24.34 -14.36 -6.13
CA ILE A 262 -24.91 -13.19 -5.48
C ILE A 262 -23.86 -12.57 -4.55
N PHE A 263 -23.28 -11.45 -4.97
CA PHE A 263 -22.31 -10.72 -4.14
C PHE A 263 -23.03 -9.79 -3.16
N ARG A 264 -22.88 -10.06 -1.86
CA ARG A 264 -23.22 -9.10 -0.79
C ARG A 264 -22.03 -8.16 -0.56
N GLN A 265 -21.89 -7.12 -1.38
CA GLN A 265 -20.79 -6.17 -1.20
C GLN A 265 -20.96 -5.33 0.08
N LYS A 266 -20.03 -5.45 1.03
CA LYS A 266 -19.94 -4.59 2.22
C LYS A 266 -19.41 -3.17 1.94
N LYS A 267 -18.94 -2.85 0.72
CA LYS A 267 -18.14 -1.64 0.46
C LYS A 267 -18.84 -0.52 -0.32
N LEU A 268 -20.14 -0.66 -0.60
CA LEU A 268 -20.98 0.36 -1.25
C LEU A 268 -22.15 0.79 -0.35
N VAL A 269 -21.95 0.84 0.98
CA VAL A 269 -23.02 1.24 1.91
C VAL A 269 -23.47 2.70 1.70
N ASN A 270 -22.69 3.52 0.98
CA ASN A 270 -23.02 4.92 0.71
C ASN A 270 -23.68 5.17 -0.65
N ALA A 271 -23.94 4.14 -1.46
CA ALA A 271 -24.73 4.27 -2.69
C ALA A 271 -25.68 3.07 -2.73
N GLY A 272 -26.96 3.33 -2.47
CA GLY A 272 -28.01 2.35 -2.17
C GLY A 272 -27.90 1.00 -2.89
N ASN A 273 -28.13 -0.07 -2.12
CA ASN A 273 -28.33 -1.46 -2.53
C ASN A 273 -27.93 -1.81 -3.98
N SER A 274 -26.79 -2.49 -4.14
CA SER A 274 -26.59 -3.30 -5.35
C SER A 274 -26.03 -4.65 -4.97
N LEU A 275 -26.93 -5.62 -4.77
CA LEU A 275 -26.58 -7.01 -5.01
C LEU A 275 -26.02 -7.06 -6.43
N GLN A 276 -24.75 -7.42 -6.57
CA GLN A 276 -24.17 -7.67 -7.89
C GLN A 276 -24.38 -9.14 -8.19
N TYR A 277 -24.95 -9.39 -9.35
CA TYR A 277 -25.16 -10.73 -9.87
C TYR A 277 -24.10 -11.01 -10.92
N LEU A 278 -23.56 -12.22 -10.88
CA LEU A 278 -22.68 -12.74 -11.91
C LEU A 278 -23.22 -14.06 -12.41
N ASP A 279 -23.83 -14.01 -13.57
CA ASP A 279 -24.35 -15.20 -14.24
C ASP A 279 -23.17 -16.05 -14.71
N LEU A 280 -23.25 -17.35 -14.45
CA LEU A 280 -22.17 -18.28 -14.68
C LEU A 280 -22.31 -18.91 -16.06
N PRO A 281 -21.27 -18.86 -16.92
CA PRO A 281 -21.29 -19.65 -18.14
C PRO A 281 -21.23 -21.15 -17.80
N ASP A 282 -21.69 -22.02 -18.69
CA ASP A 282 -21.75 -23.48 -18.45
C ASP A 282 -20.41 -24.07 -18.03
N SER A 283 -19.31 -23.55 -18.57
CA SER A 283 -17.96 -23.97 -18.16
C SER A 283 -17.69 -23.67 -16.69
N ALA A 284 -18.15 -22.53 -16.17
CA ALA A 284 -18.03 -22.19 -14.76
C ALA A 284 -18.96 -23.05 -13.90
N VAL A 285 -20.19 -23.33 -14.35
CA VAL A 285 -21.14 -24.22 -13.67
C VAL A 285 -20.54 -25.63 -13.50
N ARG A 286 -19.97 -26.20 -14.56
CA ARG A 286 -19.26 -27.49 -14.48
C ARG A 286 -18.14 -27.50 -13.45
N LEU A 287 -17.43 -26.37 -13.30
CA LEU A 287 -16.33 -26.23 -12.34
C LEU A 287 -16.80 -26.06 -10.88
N LEU A 288 -18.08 -25.77 -10.63
CA LEU A 288 -18.65 -25.75 -9.28
C LEU A 288 -18.63 -27.15 -8.64
N ASN A 289 -18.72 -28.21 -9.45
CA ASN A 289 -18.87 -29.59 -9.00
C ASN A 289 -20.11 -29.77 -8.12
N LEU A 290 -21.29 -29.54 -8.72
CA LEU A 290 -22.60 -29.53 -8.05
C LEU A 290 -22.95 -30.88 -7.39
N GLU A 291 -22.43 -31.99 -7.91
CA GLU A 291 -22.57 -33.32 -7.31
C GLU A 291 -22.00 -33.39 -5.89
N ASN A 292 -21.00 -32.56 -5.59
CA ASN A 292 -20.35 -32.46 -4.29
C ASN A 292 -20.79 -31.20 -3.52
N ARG A 293 -22.02 -30.70 -3.79
CA ARG A 293 -22.57 -29.51 -3.14
C ARG A 293 -22.64 -29.69 -1.62
N GLY A 294 -22.07 -28.74 -0.90
CA GLY A 294 -22.07 -28.69 0.56
C GLY A 294 -23.26 -27.92 1.13
N LYS A 295 -23.25 -27.72 2.45
CA LYS A 295 -24.23 -26.86 3.14
C LYS A 295 -24.05 -25.39 2.70
N PRO A 296 -25.07 -24.52 2.84
CA PRO A 296 -24.97 -23.12 2.42
C PRO A 296 -23.77 -22.34 3.00
N GLY A 297 -23.34 -22.65 4.22
CA GLY A 297 -22.17 -22.02 4.85
C GLY A 297 -20.82 -22.61 4.44
N ASP A 298 -20.81 -23.73 3.72
CA ASP A 298 -19.59 -24.39 3.26
C ASP A 298 -18.98 -23.65 2.07
N ARG A 299 -17.65 -23.61 2.00
CA ARG A 299 -16.93 -23.11 0.83
C ARG A 299 -17.19 -24.00 -0.39
N VAL A 300 -17.33 -23.39 -1.55
CA VAL A 300 -17.43 -24.09 -2.86
C VAL A 300 -16.11 -24.79 -3.19
N PHE A 301 -14.99 -24.09 -2.97
CA PHE A 301 -13.63 -24.60 -3.20
C PHE A 301 -12.99 -25.05 -1.88
N LYS A 302 -13.54 -26.13 -1.29
CA LYS A 302 -13.03 -26.72 -0.03
C LYS A 302 -11.56 -27.14 -0.16
N GLY A 303 -10.74 -26.78 0.83
CA GLY A 303 -9.31 -27.12 0.85
C GLY A 303 -8.42 -26.22 0.01
N LEU A 304 -8.96 -25.21 -0.68
CA LEU A 304 -8.17 -24.21 -1.38
C LEU A 304 -7.38 -23.36 -0.36
N LYS A 305 -6.05 -23.38 -0.44
CA LYS A 305 -5.14 -22.62 0.43
C LYS A 305 -4.30 -21.65 -0.39
N TYR A 306 -3.98 -20.50 0.20
CA TYR A 306 -3.06 -19.55 -0.42
C TYR A 306 -1.71 -19.63 0.28
N ASP A 307 -0.81 -20.40 -0.30
CA ASP A 307 0.56 -20.55 0.17
C ASP A 307 1.54 -20.59 -1.01
N SER A 308 2.84 -20.53 -0.70
CA SER A 308 3.90 -20.65 -1.69
C SER A 308 3.81 -21.96 -2.48
N TYR A 309 3.39 -23.06 -1.84
CA TYR A 309 3.22 -24.37 -2.47
C TYR A 309 2.14 -24.36 -3.55
N THR A 310 1.04 -23.65 -3.34
CA THR A 310 -0.05 -23.52 -4.31
C THR A 310 0.40 -22.77 -5.56
N ASN A 311 1.24 -21.74 -5.40
CA ASN A 311 1.84 -21.03 -6.54
C ASN A 311 2.82 -21.92 -7.32
N VAL A 312 3.63 -22.73 -6.62
CA VAL A 312 4.53 -23.70 -7.26
C VAL A 312 3.72 -24.78 -8.00
N ALA A 313 2.65 -25.29 -7.40
CA ALA A 313 1.78 -26.28 -8.03
C ALA A 313 1.09 -25.73 -9.28
N LEU A 314 0.64 -24.47 -9.26
CA LEU A 314 0.12 -23.78 -10.44
C LEU A 314 1.18 -23.67 -11.53
N ALA A 315 2.39 -23.23 -11.20
CA ALA A 315 3.48 -23.12 -12.17
C ALA A 315 3.83 -24.48 -12.80
N GLN A 316 3.92 -25.54 -11.99
CA GLN A 316 4.17 -26.90 -12.49
C GLN A 316 3.06 -27.42 -13.41
N TRP A 317 1.79 -27.15 -13.06
CA TRP A 317 0.66 -27.53 -13.89
C TRP A 317 0.64 -26.77 -15.22
N VAL A 318 0.93 -25.47 -15.20
CA VAL A 318 1.07 -24.63 -16.40
C VAL A 318 2.19 -25.14 -17.31
N MET A 319 3.34 -25.50 -16.74
CA MET A 319 4.44 -26.10 -17.51
C MET A 319 4.04 -27.45 -18.13
N ARG A 320 3.33 -28.32 -17.38
CA ARG A 320 2.81 -29.59 -17.92
C ARG A 320 1.82 -29.41 -19.06
N ALA A 321 1.10 -28.28 -19.10
CA ALA A 321 0.22 -27.93 -20.21
C ALA A 321 0.97 -27.36 -21.43
N GLY A 322 2.31 -27.30 -21.40
CA GLY A 322 3.14 -26.76 -22.49
C GLY A 322 3.20 -25.23 -22.53
N ILE A 323 2.78 -24.55 -21.46
CA ILE A 323 2.72 -23.09 -21.42
C ILE A 323 4.01 -22.54 -20.81
N THR A 324 4.72 -21.70 -21.56
CA THR A 324 6.01 -21.10 -21.17
C THR A 324 5.88 -19.79 -20.39
N LYS A 325 4.67 -19.22 -20.34
CA LYS A 325 4.38 -17.96 -19.64
C LYS A 325 4.49 -18.12 -18.13
N SER A 326 4.98 -17.08 -17.45
CA SER A 326 4.92 -17.00 -15.99
C SER A 326 3.51 -16.66 -15.53
N VAL A 327 2.75 -17.69 -15.13
CA VAL A 327 1.34 -17.60 -14.76
C VAL A 327 1.21 -17.58 -13.24
N THR A 328 0.58 -16.53 -12.73
CA THR A 328 0.09 -16.46 -11.35
C THR A 328 -1.42 -16.63 -11.34
N PHE A 329 -2.04 -16.85 -10.18
CA PHE A 329 -3.50 -17.01 -10.12
C PHE A 329 -4.25 -15.81 -10.71
N HIS A 330 -3.71 -14.59 -10.56
CA HIS A 330 -4.34 -13.38 -11.10
C HIS A 330 -4.36 -13.35 -12.63
N ALA A 331 -3.50 -14.12 -13.30
CA ALA A 331 -3.55 -14.28 -14.75
C ALA A 331 -4.90 -14.86 -15.21
N GLY A 332 -5.59 -15.68 -14.40
CA GLY A 332 -6.92 -16.18 -14.75
C GLY A 332 -7.94 -15.05 -14.94
N ARG A 333 -7.93 -14.06 -14.05
CA ARG A 333 -8.76 -12.87 -14.21
C ARG A 333 -8.39 -12.04 -15.45
N HIS A 334 -7.10 -11.91 -15.76
CA HIS A 334 -6.67 -11.26 -16.98
C HIS A 334 -7.12 -12.02 -18.23
N THR A 335 -7.01 -13.35 -18.22
CA THR A 335 -7.52 -14.25 -19.27
C THR A 335 -8.99 -14.01 -19.54
N PHE A 336 -9.83 -13.97 -18.49
CA PHE A 336 -11.25 -13.65 -18.64
C PHE A 336 -11.43 -12.29 -19.31
N ALA A 337 -10.79 -11.25 -18.77
CA ALA A 337 -10.95 -9.89 -19.26
C ALA A 337 -10.55 -9.73 -20.74
N VAL A 338 -9.39 -10.26 -21.11
CA VAL A 338 -8.90 -10.24 -22.49
C VAL A 338 -9.85 -11.02 -23.41
N ASN A 339 -10.34 -12.19 -22.99
CA ASN A 339 -11.27 -12.99 -23.78
C ASN A 339 -12.62 -12.26 -24.00
N GLN A 340 -13.16 -11.59 -22.98
CA GLN A 340 -14.40 -10.82 -23.11
C GLN A 340 -14.23 -9.64 -24.08
N LEU A 341 -13.13 -8.87 -24.00
CA LEU A 341 -12.83 -7.83 -24.99
C LEU A 341 -12.65 -8.42 -26.40
N ALA A 342 -11.95 -9.55 -26.48
CA ALA A 342 -11.79 -10.32 -27.71
C ALA A 342 -13.09 -11.00 -28.18
N ARG A 343 -14.21 -10.82 -27.49
CA ARG A 343 -15.57 -11.18 -27.94
C ARG A 343 -16.48 -9.98 -28.18
N GLY A 344 -15.95 -8.77 -28.11
CA GLY A 344 -16.69 -7.54 -28.38
C GLY A 344 -17.42 -6.96 -27.17
N VAL A 345 -17.19 -7.48 -25.96
CA VAL A 345 -17.71 -6.85 -24.75
C VAL A 345 -17.01 -5.50 -24.58
N ASP A 346 -17.80 -4.43 -24.44
CA ASP A 346 -17.26 -3.09 -24.27
C ASP A 346 -16.54 -2.93 -22.91
N ILE A 347 -15.65 -1.94 -22.84
CA ILE A 347 -14.80 -1.72 -21.66
C ILE A 347 -15.61 -1.40 -20.40
N TYR A 348 -16.76 -0.74 -20.54
CA TYR A 348 -17.61 -0.37 -19.41
C TYR A 348 -18.31 -1.61 -18.84
N SER A 349 -18.93 -2.42 -19.70
CA SER A 349 -19.54 -3.70 -19.31
C SER A 349 -18.50 -4.63 -18.68
N LEU A 350 -17.30 -4.72 -19.25
CA LEU A 350 -16.21 -5.49 -18.66
C LEU A 350 -15.81 -4.96 -17.27
N SER A 351 -15.71 -3.65 -17.11
CA SER A 351 -15.39 -3.02 -15.83
C SER A 351 -16.41 -3.40 -14.74
N ARG A 352 -17.69 -3.46 -15.11
CA ARG A 352 -18.78 -3.91 -14.23
C ARG A 352 -18.68 -5.39 -13.89
N LEU A 353 -18.46 -6.27 -14.88
CA LEU A 353 -18.25 -7.71 -14.67
C LEU A 353 -17.06 -7.99 -13.75
N LEU A 354 -15.99 -7.21 -13.89
CA LEU A 354 -14.81 -7.31 -13.04
C LEU A 354 -15.01 -6.68 -11.65
N GLY A 355 -16.03 -5.83 -11.44
CA GLY A 355 -16.22 -5.09 -10.20
C GLY A 355 -15.11 -4.06 -9.94
N HIS A 356 -14.64 -3.38 -10.99
CA HIS A 356 -13.70 -2.25 -10.85
C HIS A 356 -14.45 -0.99 -10.44
N SER A 357 -13.92 -0.27 -9.45
CA SER A 357 -14.47 1.01 -9.00
C SER A 357 -14.19 2.16 -9.96
N GLU A 358 -13.12 2.05 -10.74
CA GLU A 358 -12.66 3.06 -11.70
C GLU A 358 -12.39 2.40 -13.05
N LEU A 359 -12.89 3.00 -14.13
CA LEU A 359 -12.67 2.54 -15.51
C LEU A 359 -11.18 2.46 -15.86
N ARG A 360 -10.37 3.36 -15.31
CA ARG A 360 -8.90 3.37 -15.45
C ARG A 360 -8.24 2.04 -15.09
N THR A 361 -8.85 1.26 -14.20
CA THR A 361 -8.32 -0.07 -13.85
C THR A 361 -8.51 -1.08 -14.99
N THR A 362 -9.54 -0.89 -15.82
CA THR A 362 -9.85 -1.72 -17.00
C THR A 362 -9.07 -1.27 -18.24
N GLU A 363 -8.66 0.00 -18.31
CA GLU A 363 -7.79 0.55 -19.38
C GLU A 363 -6.41 -0.12 -19.47
N ILE A 364 -6.03 -0.94 -18.49
CA ILE A 364 -4.82 -1.76 -18.58
C ILE A 364 -4.84 -2.74 -19.77
N TYR A 365 -6.00 -2.95 -20.39
CA TYR A 365 -6.19 -3.76 -21.61
C TYR A 365 -6.31 -2.91 -22.89
N ALA A 366 -5.90 -1.64 -22.87
CA ALA A 366 -6.01 -0.72 -24.00
C ALA A 366 -5.40 -1.27 -25.31
N ASP A 367 -4.28 -1.99 -25.25
CA ASP A 367 -3.64 -2.57 -26.44
C ASP A 367 -4.58 -3.51 -27.23
N ILE A 368 -5.45 -4.25 -26.53
CA ILE A 368 -6.44 -5.14 -27.15
C ILE A 368 -7.58 -4.34 -27.76
N LEU A 369 -8.00 -3.26 -27.09
CA LEU A 369 -9.01 -2.35 -27.62
C LEU A 369 -8.53 -1.65 -28.89
N GLU A 370 -7.25 -1.31 -28.99
CA GLU A 370 -6.68 -0.67 -30.18
C GLU A 370 -6.63 -1.64 -31.38
N THR A 371 -6.30 -2.91 -31.12
CA THR A 371 -6.36 -3.97 -32.15
C THR A 371 -7.79 -4.11 -32.68
N ARG A 372 -8.77 -4.17 -31.77
CA ARG A 372 -10.20 -4.20 -32.09
C ARG A 372 -10.67 -2.98 -32.88
N ARG A 373 -10.22 -1.79 -32.50
CA ARG A 373 -10.53 -0.53 -33.21
C ARG A 373 -10.06 -0.61 -34.67
N THR A 374 -8.89 -1.17 -34.89
CA THR A 374 -8.32 -1.37 -36.23
C THR A 374 -9.13 -2.39 -37.03
N GLU A 375 -9.47 -3.54 -36.43
CA GLU A 375 -10.32 -4.55 -37.08
C GLU A 375 -11.70 -4.01 -37.44
N ALA A 376 -12.35 -3.31 -36.52
CA ALA A 376 -13.67 -2.71 -36.73
C ALA A 376 -13.66 -1.68 -37.87
N MET A 377 -12.58 -0.90 -38.01
CA MET A 377 -12.41 0.04 -39.10
C MET A 377 -12.16 -0.68 -40.44
N ARG A 378 -11.44 -1.81 -40.43
CA ARG A 378 -11.21 -2.63 -41.63
C ARG A 378 -12.44 -3.41 -42.07
N SER A 379 -13.31 -3.79 -41.15
CA SER A 379 -14.58 -4.46 -41.43
C SER A 379 -15.69 -3.48 -41.81
N PHE A 380 -15.40 -2.18 -41.93
CA PHE A 380 -16.37 -1.22 -42.41
C PHE A 380 -16.72 -1.55 -43.87
N PRO A 381 -18.00 -1.73 -44.21
CA PRO A 381 -18.40 -2.06 -45.58
C PRO A 381 -17.87 -1.02 -46.57
N ASP A 382 -17.37 -1.47 -47.73
CA ASP A 382 -17.03 -0.54 -48.79
C ASP A 382 -18.33 0.05 -49.35
N ILE A 383 -18.52 1.36 -49.19
CA ILE A 383 -19.70 2.07 -49.67
C ILE A 383 -19.75 2.17 -51.20
N PHE A 384 -18.67 1.75 -51.88
CA PHE A 384 -18.56 1.69 -53.33
C PHE A 384 -18.62 0.25 -53.88
N GLU A 385 -18.76 -0.78 -53.04
CA GLU A 385 -19.08 -2.12 -53.54
C GLU A 385 -20.53 -2.14 -54.07
N GLU A 386 -20.68 -2.20 -55.39
CA GLU A 386 -21.98 -2.49 -56.01
C GLU A 386 -22.38 -3.91 -55.61
N THR A 387 -23.52 -4.05 -54.92
CA THR A 387 -24.10 -5.34 -54.56
C THR A 387 -24.46 -6.10 -55.84
N LEU A 388 -23.57 -7.03 -56.25
CA LEU A 388 -23.84 -8.00 -57.29
C LEU A 388 -24.80 -9.08 -56.75
N ASP A 389 -26.06 -8.73 -56.54
CA ASP A 389 -27.14 -9.70 -56.30
C ASP A 389 -28.46 -9.11 -56.82
N GLU A 390 -28.71 -9.29 -58.12
CA GLU A 390 -30.04 -9.37 -58.75
C GLU A 390 -29.88 -9.48 -60.29
N VAL A 391 -29.49 -10.65 -60.84
CA VAL A 391 -30.03 -11.20 -62.11
C VAL A 391 -29.58 -12.68 -62.20
N GLY A 392 -30.47 -13.62 -61.88
CA GLY A 392 -30.10 -15.04 -61.97
C GLY A 392 -31.21 -16.08 -61.89
N GLU A 393 -32.50 -15.70 -61.88
CA GLU A 393 -33.60 -16.66 -62.03
C GLU A 393 -34.72 -16.06 -62.88
N CYS A 394 -34.51 -16.02 -64.20
CA CYS A 394 -35.58 -16.07 -65.20
C CYS A 394 -34.97 -16.25 -66.59
N ALA A 395 -34.75 -17.50 -66.99
CA ALA A 395 -34.67 -17.85 -68.41
C ALA A 395 -35.18 -19.30 -68.58
N ALA A 396 -36.45 -19.35 -68.99
CA ALA A 396 -37.18 -20.33 -69.82
C ALA A 396 -36.74 -21.81 -69.83
#